data_AF-A0A087N5R8-F1
#
_entry.id   AF-A0A087N5R8-F1
#
_cell.length_a   1.000
_cell.length_b   1.000
_cell.length_c   1.000
_cell.angle_alpha   90.00
_cell.angle_beta   90.00
_cell.angle_gamma   90.00
#
_symmetry.space_group_name_H-M   'P 1'
#
loop_
_entity.id
_entity.type
_entity.pdbx_description
1 polymer ?
#
loop_
_entity_poly.entity_id
_entity_poly.type
_entity_poly.pdbx_seq_one_letter_code
_entity_poly.pdbx_strand_id
1 'polypeptide(L)'
;MSDNISILVVDDEDRIRRLLKMYLEREGYEIDEAENGEEALAMTLEKDYHCILLDIMMPEKDGLQVCEELRERSTTPIILLTAKGEEANRVHGFEIGADDYIVKPFSPREVVLRVKAILRRSQAFAPAANASTSKDLVVFPHLMIDHDAHRVTAEGVEVNLTPKEYELLYFLAKSPDKVFDREQLLKEVWHYDFFGDLRTVDTHVKRLREKLNRVSENAAKMIVTVWGVGYKFEVVNE
;
A
#
# COMPACT_ATOMS: atom_id res chain seq x y z
N MET A 1 3.35 -26.88 -0.35
CA MET A 1 2.88 -26.38 -1.65
C MET A 1 3.36 -24.96 -1.71
N SER A 2 4.15 -24.58 -2.71
CA SER A 2 4.55 -23.19 -2.85
C SER A 2 3.27 -22.40 -3.13
N ASP A 3 2.87 -21.50 -2.23
CA ASP A 3 1.76 -20.60 -2.52
C ASP A 3 2.14 -19.82 -3.78
N ASN A 4 1.43 -20.09 -4.87
CA ASN A 4 1.74 -19.46 -6.14
C ASN A 4 1.26 -18.01 -6.08
N ILE A 5 2.18 -17.07 -6.30
CA ILE A 5 1.84 -15.64 -6.20
C ILE A 5 1.10 -15.25 -7.48
N SER A 6 -0.21 -15.03 -7.36
CA SER A 6 -1.03 -14.47 -8.44
C SER A 6 -1.02 -12.94 -8.45
N ILE A 7 -0.87 -12.34 -9.64
CA ILE A 7 -0.89 -10.90 -9.91
C ILE A 7 -1.92 -10.63 -11.01
N LEU A 8 -2.73 -9.59 -10.82
CA LEU A 8 -3.66 -9.09 -11.84
C LEU A 8 -3.03 -7.93 -12.60
N VAL A 9 -3.01 -8.00 -13.93
CA VAL A 9 -2.54 -6.92 -14.81
C VAL A 9 -3.72 -6.33 -15.56
N VAL A 10 -4.01 -5.06 -15.31
CA VAL A 10 -5.15 -4.32 -15.86
C VAL A 10 -4.66 -3.15 -16.69
N ASP A 11 -4.95 -3.19 -17.99
CA ASP A 11 -4.55 -2.15 -18.97
C ASP A 11 -5.41 -2.37 -20.21
N ASP A 12 -5.88 -1.35 -20.93
CA ASP A 12 -6.69 -1.54 -22.14
C ASP A 12 -5.83 -1.99 -23.35
N GLU A 13 -4.52 -1.73 -23.33
CA GLU A 13 -3.59 -2.13 -24.37
C GLU A 13 -3.11 -3.60 -24.22
N ASP A 14 -3.62 -4.51 -25.06
CA ASP A 14 -3.21 -5.93 -25.11
C ASP A 14 -1.68 -6.11 -25.20
N ARG A 15 -0.99 -5.21 -25.90
CA ARG A 15 0.47 -5.26 -26.04
C ARG A 15 1.19 -5.00 -24.71
N ILE A 16 0.67 -4.11 -23.87
CA ILE A 16 1.23 -3.84 -22.54
C ILE A 16 0.97 -5.02 -21.61
N ARG A 17 -0.27 -5.53 -21.56
CA ARG A 17 -0.62 -6.71 -20.74
C ARG A 17 0.28 -7.91 -21.05
N ARG A 18 0.42 -8.27 -22.32
CA ARG A 18 1.29 -9.39 -22.76
C ARG A 18 2.76 -9.16 -22.44
N LEU A 19 3.25 -7.92 -22.58
CA LEU A 19 4.62 -7.57 -22.24
C LEU A 19 4.87 -7.78 -20.75
N LEU A 20 4.00 -7.26 -19.88
CA LEU A 20 4.12 -7.40 -18.43
C LEU A 20 4.00 -8.85 -18.00
N LYS A 21 2.99 -9.57 -18.52
CA LYS A 21 2.79 -11.00 -18.28
C LYS A 21 4.05 -11.82 -18.55
N MET A 22 4.63 -11.68 -19.75
CA MET A 22 5.85 -12.41 -20.11
C MET A 22 7.01 -12.16 -19.13
N TYR A 23 7.17 -10.93 -18.63
CA TYR A 23 8.25 -10.61 -17.69
C TYR A 23 7.98 -11.09 -16.26
N LEU A 24 6.72 -11.03 -15.81
CA LEU A 24 6.32 -11.45 -14.47
C LEU A 24 6.24 -12.98 -14.35
N GLU A 25 5.76 -13.68 -15.38
CA GLU A 25 5.77 -15.16 -15.43
C GLU A 25 7.19 -15.74 -15.38
N ARG A 26 8.17 -15.04 -15.99
CA ARG A 26 9.60 -15.42 -15.89
C ARG A 26 10.15 -15.37 -14.46
N GLU A 27 9.49 -14.61 -13.59
CA GLU A 27 9.81 -14.55 -12.16
C GLU A 27 9.05 -15.58 -11.33
N GLY A 28 8.24 -16.43 -11.99
CA GLY A 28 7.47 -17.50 -11.35
C GLY A 28 6.12 -17.05 -10.78
N TYR A 29 5.60 -15.89 -11.19
CA TYR A 29 4.28 -15.41 -10.80
C TYR A 29 3.20 -15.92 -11.75
N GLU A 30 2.00 -16.18 -11.22
CA GLU A 30 0.81 -16.42 -12.05
C GLU A 30 0.18 -15.09 -12.45
N ILE A 31 -0.12 -14.91 -13.73
CA ILE A 31 -0.62 -13.65 -14.26
C ILE A 31 -1.98 -13.82 -14.90
N ASP A 32 -2.95 -13.14 -14.31
CA ASP A 32 -4.25 -12.90 -14.91
C ASP A 32 -4.28 -11.50 -15.52
N GLU A 33 -5.04 -11.34 -16.59
CA GLU A 33 -5.12 -10.11 -17.39
C GLU A 33 -6.57 -9.64 -17.42
N ALA A 34 -6.80 -8.34 -17.28
CA ALA A 34 -8.09 -7.70 -17.49
C ALA A 34 -7.92 -6.52 -18.45
N GLU A 35 -8.86 -6.34 -19.38
CA GLU A 35 -8.77 -5.30 -20.41
C GLU A 35 -9.52 -4.00 -20.05
N ASN A 36 -10.27 -4.00 -18.96
CA ASN A 36 -10.99 -2.82 -18.47
C ASN A 36 -11.25 -2.91 -16.95
N GLY A 37 -11.72 -1.80 -16.39
CA GLY A 37 -11.96 -1.68 -14.95
C GLY A 37 -13.06 -2.60 -14.42
N GLU A 38 -14.15 -2.84 -15.16
CA GLU A 38 -15.25 -3.70 -14.70
C GLU A 38 -14.82 -5.18 -14.64
N GLU A 39 -14.08 -5.66 -15.65
CA GLU A 39 -13.48 -6.99 -15.64
C GLU A 39 -12.52 -7.16 -14.47
N ALA A 40 -11.65 -6.17 -14.22
CA ALA A 40 -10.74 -6.20 -13.08
C ALA A 40 -11.49 -6.33 -11.75
N LEU A 41 -12.52 -5.51 -11.54
CA LEU A 41 -13.33 -5.55 -10.32
C LEU A 41 -14.01 -6.91 -10.16
N ALA A 42 -14.61 -7.46 -11.22
CA ALA A 42 -15.23 -8.78 -11.21
C ALA A 42 -14.22 -9.88 -10.83
N MET A 43 -13.03 -9.88 -11.45
CA MET A 43 -11.98 -10.85 -11.15
C MET A 43 -11.53 -10.78 -9.69
N THR A 44 -11.43 -9.58 -9.10
CA THR A 44 -11.09 -9.43 -7.66
C THR A 44 -12.17 -9.89 -6.70
N LEU A 45 -13.41 -10.12 -7.17
CA LEU A 45 -14.47 -10.71 -6.35
C LEU A 45 -14.42 -12.25 -6.35
N GLU A 46 -13.86 -12.84 -7.41
CA GLU A 46 -13.76 -14.29 -7.58
C GLU A 46 -12.44 -14.88 -7.07
N LYS A 47 -11.36 -14.09 -7.15
CA LYS A 47 -10.00 -14.52 -6.82
C LYS A 47 -9.24 -13.42 -6.06
N ASP A 48 -8.56 -13.82 -5.00
CA ASP A 48 -7.62 -12.95 -4.30
C ASP A 48 -6.29 -12.84 -5.07
N TYR A 49 -5.78 -11.62 -5.18
CA TYR A 49 -4.49 -11.31 -5.80
C TYR A 49 -3.51 -10.78 -4.77
N HIS A 50 -2.22 -11.06 -4.98
CA HIS A 50 -1.14 -10.58 -4.13
C HIS A 50 -0.65 -9.18 -4.54
N CYS A 51 -0.90 -8.79 -5.77
CA CYS A 51 -0.62 -7.45 -6.29
C CYS A 51 -1.51 -7.20 -7.52
N ILE A 52 -1.91 -5.94 -7.72
CA ILE A 52 -2.64 -5.50 -8.91
C ILE A 52 -1.81 -4.40 -9.57
N LEU A 53 -1.47 -4.60 -10.85
CA LEU A 53 -0.94 -3.56 -11.72
C LEU A 53 -2.12 -2.94 -12.47
N LEU A 54 -2.33 -1.64 -12.33
CA LEU A 54 -3.56 -0.99 -12.78
C LEU A 54 -3.24 0.26 -13.60
N ASP A 55 -3.57 0.24 -14.88
CA ASP A 55 -3.48 1.44 -15.70
C ASP A 55 -4.52 2.48 -15.28
N ILE A 56 -4.10 3.73 -15.20
CA ILE A 56 -5.00 4.84 -14.88
C ILE A 56 -5.91 5.13 -16.08
N MET A 57 -5.35 5.18 -17.29
CA MET A 57 -6.02 5.73 -18.46
C MET A 57 -6.75 4.66 -19.27
N MET A 58 -7.79 4.07 -18.66
CA MET A 58 -8.66 3.09 -19.33
C MET A 58 -9.99 3.72 -19.75
N PRO A 59 -10.61 3.27 -20.85
CA PRO A 59 -11.94 3.71 -21.24
C PRO A 59 -13.01 3.25 -20.22
N GLU A 60 -14.13 3.96 -20.20
CA GLU A 60 -15.29 3.71 -19.33
C GLU A 60 -14.98 3.93 -17.85
N LYS A 61 -14.51 2.90 -17.13
CA LYS A 61 -14.13 2.97 -15.72
C LYS A 61 -12.61 3.03 -15.62
N ASP A 62 -12.11 4.19 -15.25
CA ASP A 62 -10.68 4.46 -15.19
C ASP A 62 -10.00 3.77 -13.99
N GLY A 63 -8.67 3.68 -13.99
CA GLY A 63 -7.93 3.00 -12.93
C GLY A 63 -8.01 3.69 -11.56
N LEU A 64 -8.33 4.98 -11.51
CA LEU A 64 -8.50 5.69 -10.24
C LEU A 64 -9.81 5.26 -9.58
N GLN A 65 -10.91 5.20 -10.35
CA GLN A 65 -12.19 4.70 -9.89
C GLN A 65 -12.10 3.23 -9.42
N VAL A 66 -11.41 2.39 -10.20
CA VAL A 66 -11.17 0.98 -9.82
C VAL A 66 -10.38 0.89 -8.52
N CYS A 67 -9.32 1.68 -8.36
CA CYS A 67 -8.50 1.67 -7.14
C CYS A 67 -9.30 2.12 -5.91
N GLU A 68 -10.15 3.15 -6.04
CA GLU A 68 -11.02 3.62 -4.96
C GLU A 68 -11.98 2.51 -4.51
N GLU A 69 -12.71 1.89 -5.44
CA GLU A 69 -13.65 0.81 -5.13
C GLU A 69 -12.96 -0.43 -4.53
N LEU A 70 -11.76 -0.79 -5.03
CA LEU A 70 -10.97 -1.89 -4.47
C LEU A 70 -10.56 -1.59 -3.03
N ARG A 71 -10.21 -0.34 -2.71
CA ARG A 71 -9.76 0.05 -1.38
C ARG A 71 -10.85 0.02 -0.31
N GLU A 72 -12.12 0.07 -0.70
CA GLU A 72 -13.23 -0.10 0.23
C GLU A 72 -13.31 -1.53 0.81
N ARG A 73 -12.80 -2.52 0.07
CA ARG A 73 -12.98 -3.94 0.38
C ARG A 73 -11.70 -4.76 0.50
N SER A 74 -10.58 -4.26 -0.03
CA SER A 74 -9.33 -5.01 -0.13
C SER A 74 -8.11 -4.17 0.26
N THR A 75 -7.19 -4.83 0.96
CA THR A 75 -5.84 -4.32 1.27
C THR A 75 -4.78 -4.80 0.28
N THR A 76 -5.18 -5.49 -0.80
CA THR A 76 -4.26 -5.96 -1.84
C THR A 76 -3.41 -4.80 -2.36
N PRO A 77 -2.08 -4.94 -2.41
CA PRO A 77 -1.20 -3.90 -2.92
C PRO A 77 -1.52 -3.51 -4.37
N ILE A 78 -1.70 -2.21 -4.63
CA ILE A 78 -1.99 -1.68 -5.98
C ILE A 78 -0.83 -0.81 -6.45
N ILE A 79 -0.33 -1.08 -7.66
CA ILE A 79 0.65 -0.25 -8.36
C ILE A 79 -0.03 0.38 -9.57
N LEU A 80 -0.14 1.70 -9.59
CA LEU A 80 -0.73 2.43 -10.70
C LEU A 80 0.26 2.61 -11.85
N LEU A 81 -0.17 2.38 -13.09
CA LEU A 81 0.56 2.74 -14.29
C LEU A 81 0.00 4.07 -14.81
N THR A 82 0.86 5.05 -15.09
CA THR A 82 0.43 6.43 -15.36
C THR A 82 1.25 7.08 -16.47
N ALA A 83 0.67 7.97 -17.26
CA ALA A 83 1.43 8.67 -18.31
C ALA A 83 2.37 9.75 -17.75
N LYS A 84 3.47 10.00 -18.45
CA LYS A 84 4.42 11.07 -18.11
C LYS A 84 3.75 12.45 -18.23
N GLY A 85 3.75 13.21 -17.14
CA GLY A 85 3.21 14.58 -17.09
C GLY A 85 1.86 14.69 -16.36
N GLU A 86 1.27 13.58 -15.95
CA GLU A 86 0.02 13.56 -15.19
C GLU A 86 0.30 13.59 -13.68
N GLU A 87 0.98 14.63 -13.21
CA GLU A 87 1.30 14.81 -11.79
C GLU A 87 0.04 14.82 -10.92
N ALA A 88 -1.06 15.39 -11.42
CA ALA A 88 -2.37 15.36 -10.77
C ALA A 88 -2.91 13.93 -10.60
N ASN A 89 -2.80 13.08 -11.63
CA ASN A 89 -3.29 11.69 -11.55
C ASN A 89 -2.45 10.85 -10.58
N ARG A 90 -1.15 11.14 -10.47
CA ARG A 90 -0.25 10.46 -9.53
C ARG A 90 -0.56 10.82 -8.09
N VAL A 91 -0.72 12.10 -7.82
CA VAL A 91 -1.16 12.61 -6.52
C VAL A 91 -2.48 11.98 -6.13
N HIS A 92 -3.46 12.07 -7.03
CA HIS A 92 -4.78 11.57 -6.75
C HIS A 92 -4.79 10.06 -6.54
N GLY A 93 -4.00 9.31 -7.33
CA GLY A 93 -3.79 7.88 -7.17
C GLY A 93 -3.33 7.46 -5.78
N PHE A 94 -2.46 8.25 -5.15
CA PHE A 94 -2.10 8.00 -3.76
C PHE A 94 -3.16 8.44 -2.76
N GLU A 95 -3.85 9.57 -2.99
CA GLU A 95 -4.98 9.96 -2.15
C GLU A 95 -6.05 8.86 -2.11
N ILE A 96 -6.31 8.18 -3.22
CA ILE A 96 -7.26 7.07 -3.27
C ILE A 96 -6.66 5.75 -2.74
N GLY A 97 -5.37 5.70 -2.41
CA GLY A 97 -4.71 4.62 -1.66
C GLY A 97 -3.85 3.66 -2.45
N ALA A 98 -3.37 4.02 -3.64
CA ALA A 98 -2.33 3.23 -4.30
C ALA A 98 -1.07 3.13 -3.44
N ASP A 99 -0.34 2.03 -3.57
CA ASP A 99 0.87 1.79 -2.77
C ASP A 99 2.15 2.19 -3.51
N ASP A 100 2.12 2.19 -4.84
CA ASP A 100 3.19 2.65 -5.71
C ASP A 100 2.63 3.12 -7.07
N TYR A 101 3.44 3.76 -7.89
CA TYR A 101 3.12 4.06 -9.28
C TYR A 101 4.35 3.91 -10.19
N ILE A 102 4.09 3.74 -11.48
CA ILE A 102 5.10 3.58 -12.52
C ILE A 102 4.72 4.45 -13.72
N VAL A 103 5.66 5.28 -14.16
CA VAL A 103 5.42 6.21 -15.27
C VAL A 103 5.67 5.53 -16.62
N LYS A 104 4.67 5.56 -17.51
CA LYS A 104 4.77 5.22 -18.93
C LYS A 104 5.52 6.34 -19.69
N PRO A 105 6.49 6.02 -20.56
CA PRO A 105 6.99 4.68 -20.88
C PRO A 105 7.93 4.14 -19.78
N PHE A 106 7.73 2.88 -19.40
CA PHE A 106 8.53 2.20 -18.38
C PHE A 106 9.37 1.06 -18.96
N SER A 107 10.37 0.64 -18.21
CA SER A 107 11.06 -0.63 -18.45
C SER A 107 10.28 -1.78 -17.78
N PRO A 108 9.98 -2.90 -18.46
CA PRO A 108 9.37 -4.06 -17.79
C PRO A 108 10.18 -4.57 -16.59
N ARG A 109 11.50 -4.37 -16.60
CA ARG A 109 12.37 -4.68 -15.46
C ARG A 109 12.09 -3.80 -14.25
N GLU A 110 11.73 -2.54 -14.46
CA GLU A 110 11.34 -1.63 -13.36
C GLU A 110 10.07 -2.14 -12.69
N VAL A 111 9.07 -2.55 -13.48
CA VAL A 111 7.80 -3.11 -12.98
C VAL A 111 8.07 -4.35 -12.13
N VAL A 112 8.87 -5.29 -12.64
CA VAL A 112 9.27 -6.49 -11.89
C VAL A 112 9.93 -6.14 -10.56
N LEU A 113 10.84 -5.16 -10.53
CA LEU A 113 11.53 -4.77 -9.29
C LEU A 113 10.57 -4.17 -8.26
N ARG A 114 9.61 -3.35 -8.69
CA ARG A 114 8.59 -2.74 -7.80
C ARG A 114 7.61 -3.78 -7.28
N VAL A 115 7.13 -4.68 -8.13
CA VAL A 115 6.34 -5.84 -7.73
C VAL A 115 7.09 -6.69 -6.71
N LYS A 116 8.35 -7.03 -6.95
CA LYS A 116 9.17 -7.76 -5.97
C LYS A 116 9.29 -7.02 -4.65
N ALA A 117 9.50 -5.70 -4.70
CA ALA A 117 9.62 -4.88 -3.50
C ALA A 117 8.31 -4.84 -2.70
N ILE A 118 7.15 -4.77 -3.36
CA ILE A 118 5.84 -4.73 -2.68
C ILE A 118 5.44 -6.11 -2.15
N LEU A 119 5.72 -7.18 -2.89
CA LEU A 119 5.43 -8.54 -2.49
C LEU A 119 6.34 -9.01 -1.35
N ARG A 120 7.62 -8.63 -1.34
CA ARG A 120 8.51 -8.94 -0.20
C ARG A 120 7.99 -8.31 1.10
N ARG A 121 7.46 -7.09 1.02
CA ARG A 121 6.78 -6.43 2.13
C ARG A 121 5.51 -7.19 2.51
N SER A 122 4.72 -7.61 1.53
CA SER A 122 3.43 -8.28 1.72
C SER A 122 3.53 -9.74 2.18
N GLN A 123 4.57 -10.50 1.81
CA GLN A 123 4.79 -11.88 2.25
C GLN A 123 5.26 -11.98 3.71
N ALA A 124 5.83 -10.91 4.26
CA ALA A 124 6.07 -10.81 5.69
C ALA A 124 4.75 -10.78 6.50
N PHE A 125 3.60 -10.50 5.86
CA PHE A 125 2.26 -10.56 6.48
C PHE A 125 1.70 -11.99 6.55
N ALA A 126 2.32 -13.00 5.93
CA ALA A 126 1.90 -14.39 6.12
C ALA A 126 2.25 -14.83 7.56
N PRO A 127 1.35 -15.52 8.28
CA PRO A 127 1.64 -15.97 9.64
C PRO A 127 2.74 -17.04 9.62
N ALA A 128 3.99 -16.61 9.79
CA ALA A 128 5.11 -17.51 9.97
C ALA A 128 4.94 -18.24 11.31
N ALA A 129 4.53 -19.51 11.25
CA ALA A 129 4.71 -20.44 12.34
C ALA A 129 6.22 -20.66 12.54
N ASN A 130 6.74 -20.18 13.68
CA ASN A 130 8.08 -20.43 14.20
C ASN A 130 9.25 -19.74 13.49
N ALA A 131 9.57 -18.52 13.92
CA ALA A 131 10.95 -18.02 13.91
C ALA A 131 11.21 -17.24 15.20
N SER A 132 11.84 -17.91 16.16
CA SER A 132 12.41 -17.33 17.36
C SER A 132 13.78 -16.72 17.03
N THR A 133 13.79 -15.47 16.63
CA THR A 133 14.98 -14.60 16.59
C THR A 133 14.45 -13.18 16.76
N SER A 134 15.02 -12.45 17.73
CA SER A 134 14.71 -11.05 18.13
C SER A 134 13.63 -10.37 17.27
N LYS A 135 12.37 -10.48 17.68
CA LYS A 135 11.28 -9.77 17.02
C LYS A 135 11.58 -8.27 17.09
N ASP A 136 11.68 -7.58 15.96
CA ASP A 136 11.60 -6.11 15.94
C ASP A 136 10.16 -5.72 16.31
N LEU A 137 9.86 -5.85 17.60
CA LEU A 137 8.56 -5.70 18.21
C LEU A 137 8.50 -4.33 18.88
N VAL A 138 7.59 -3.48 18.41
CA VAL A 138 7.30 -2.20 19.02
C VAL A 138 6.00 -2.35 19.81
N VAL A 139 6.07 -2.13 21.13
CA VAL A 139 4.93 -2.34 22.05
C VAL A 139 4.59 -1.03 22.76
N PHE A 140 3.32 -0.64 22.66
CA PHE A 140 2.68 0.46 23.37
C PHE A 140 1.44 -0.06 24.11
N PRO A 141 0.87 0.70 25.06
CA PRO A 141 -0.26 0.22 25.87
C PRO A 141 -1.44 -0.33 25.05
N HIS A 142 -1.79 0.33 23.95
CA HIS A 142 -2.95 0.01 23.13
C HIS A 142 -2.60 -0.55 21.74
N LEU A 143 -1.30 -0.64 21.41
CA LEU A 143 -0.83 -0.96 20.06
C LEU A 143 0.45 -1.80 20.13
N MET A 144 0.50 -2.90 19.39
CA MET A 144 1.71 -3.67 19.17
C MET A 144 1.95 -3.84 17.66
N ILE A 145 3.19 -3.59 17.25
CA ILE A 145 3.67 -3.76 15.88
C ILE A 145 4.78 -4.82 15.91
N ASP A 146 4.53 -5.97 15.29
CA ASP A 146 5.56 -6.99 15.02
C ASP A 146 6.11 -6.71 13.62
N HIS A 147 7.28 -6.08 13.54
CA HIS A 147 7.83 -5.62 12.28
C HIS A 147 8.22 -6.78 11.36
N ASP A 148 8.79 -7.84 11.93
CA ASP A 148 9.21 -9.01 11.16
C ASP A 148 7.99 -9.74 10.56
N ALA A 149 6.91 -9.82 11.33
CA ALA A 149 5.64 -10.41 10.88
C ALA A 149 4.70 -9.42 10.17
N HIS A 150 5.14 -8.15 9.97
CA HIS A 150 4.34 -7.04 9.44
C HIS A 150 2.92 -6.97 10.04
N ARG A 151 2.82 -7.30 11.34
CA ARG A 151 1.54 -7.47 12.02
C ARG A 151 1.30 -6.33 12.97
N VAL A 152 0.11 -5.75 12.88
CA VAL A 152 -0.34 -4.71 13.80
C VAL A 152 -1.53 -5.24 14.57
N THR A 153 -1.45 -5.14 15.90
CA THR A 153 -2.58 -5.43 16.77
C THR A 153 -2.88 -4.21 17.62
N ALA A 154 -4.16 -3.92 17.81
CA ALA A 154 -4.66 -2.90 18.72
C ALA A 154 -5.52 -3.61 19.77
N GLU A 155 -5.23 -3.42 21.06
CA GLU A 155 -5.88 -4.16 22.17
C GLU A 155 -5.84 -5.69 21.97
N GLY A 156 -4.75 -6.20 21.38
CA GLY A 156 -4.59 -7.63 21.06
C GLY A 156 -5.40 -8.14 19.87
N VAL A 157 -6.20 -7.29 19.21
CA VAL A 157 -6.96 -7.61 17.99
C VAL A 157 -6.20 -7.13 16.76
N GLU A 158 -6.07 -7.99 15.75
CA GLU A 158 -5.34 -7.68 14.52
C GLU A 158 -6.02 -6.58 13.69
N VAL A 159 -5.22 -5.66 13.17
CA VAL A 159 -5.64 -4.53 12.34
C VAL A 159 -5.06 -4.70 10.94
N ASN A 160 -5.92 -4.95 9.96
CA ASN A 160 -5.52 -5.11 8.56
C ASN A 160 -5.19 -3.75 7.93
N LEU A 161 -3.91 -3.51 7.67
CA LEU A 161 -3.41 -2.30 7.03
C LEU A 161 -2.90 -2.60 5.62
N THR A 162 -2.99 -1.63 4.71
CA THR A 162 -2.24 -1.70 3.44
C THR A 162 -0.74 -1.56 3.72
N PRO A 163 0.14 -1.99 2.79
CA PRO A 163 1.58 -1.80 2.94
C PRO A 163 1.98 -0.37 3.31
N LYS A 164 1.38 0.65 2.65
CA LYS A 164 1.70 2.05 2.96
C LYS A 164 1.16 2.56 4.29
N GLU A 165 -0.02 2.12 4.71
CA GLU A 165 -0.54 2.46 6.03
C GLU A 165 0.33 1.85 7.14
N TYR A 166 0.76 0.60 6.96
CA TYR A 166 1.68 -0.06 7.87
C TYR A 166 3.04 0.65 7.94
N GLU A 167 3.66 0.94 6.80
CA GLU A 167 4.95 1.64 6.74
C GLU A 167 4.87 3.01 7.43
N LEU A 168 3.79 3.76 7.19
CA LEU A 168 3.55 5.04 7.84
C LEU A 168 3.42 4.90 9.36
N LEU A 169 2.60 3.95 9.83
CA LEU A 169 2.42 3.68 11.26
C LEU A 169 3.75 3.32 11.91
N TYR A 170 4.48 2.39 11.31
CA TYR A 170 5.73 1.88 11.84
C TYR A 170 6.82 2.97 11.87
N PHE A 171 6.91 3.79 10.83
CA PHE A 171 7.85 4.91 10.76
C PHE A 171 7.60 5.92 11.89
N LEU A 172 6.33 6.32 12.08
CA LEU A 172 5.94 7.23 13.17
C LEU A 172 6.23 6.59 14.55
N ALA A 173 5.85 5.32 14.74
CA ALA A 173 6.03 4.57 15.97
C ALA A 173 7.51 4.37 16.39
N LYS A 174 8.44 4.28 15.43
CA LYS A 174 9.88 4.18 15.72
C LYS A 174 10.49 5.47 16.27
N SER A 175 9.78 6.59 16.22
CA SER A 175 10.24 7.87 16.78
C SER A 175 9.10 8.56 17.57
N PRO A 176 8.71 8.02 18.74
CA PRO A 176 7.68 8.64 19.57
C PRO A 176 8.01 10.09 19.91
N ASP A 177 6.98 10.92 20.02
CA ASP A 177 7.00 12.36 20.29
C ASP A 177 7.70 13.24 19.24
N LYS A 178 8.38 12.65 18.26
CA LYS A 178 8.98 13.39 17.14
C LYS A 178 7.91 13.79 16.12
N VAL A 179 7.88 15.08 15.80
CA VAL A 179 7.03 15.62 14.74
C VAL A 179 7.74 15.46 13.40
N PHE A 180 7.04 14.90 12.44
CA PHE A 180 7.44 14.85 11.04
C PHE A 180 6.50 15.73 10.22
N ASP A 181 7.09 16.60 9.41
CA ASP A 181 6.31 17.32 8.41
C ASP A 181 5.88 16.39 7.27
N ARG A 182 4.94 16.86 6.44
CA ARG A 182 4.37 16.06 5.36
C ARG A 182 5.40 15.74 4.27
N GLU A 183 6.35 16.64 4.01
CA GLU A 183 7.40 16.43 3.02
C GLU A 183 8.35 15.31 3.46
N GLN A 184 8.73 15.31 4.74
CA GLN A 184 9.52 14.25 5.36
C GLN A 184 8.80 12.91 5.31
N LEU A 185 7.52 12.86 5.68
CA LEU A 185 6.75 11.61 5.62
C LEU A 185 6.63 11.09 4.19
N LEU A 186 6.37 11.97 3.22
CA LEU A 186 6.32 11.59 1.82
C LEU A 186 7.67 11.04 1.35
N LYS A 187 8.76 11.71 1.69
CA LYS A 187 10.11 11.28 1.30
C LYS A 187 10.51 9.95 1.94
N GLU A 188 10.30 9.79 3.24
CA GLU A 188 10.81 8.63 3.98
C GLU A 188 9.94 7.38 3.77
N VAL A 189 8.62 7.54 3.66
CA VAL A 189 7.69 6.40 3.49
C VAL A 189 7.43 6.10 2.00
N TRP A 190 7.34 7.11 1.12
CA TRP A 190 7.13 6.89 -0.31
C TRP A 190 8.42 6.96 -1.16
N HIS A 191 9.58 7.27 -0.56
CA HIS A 191 10.89 7.34 -1.24
C HIS A 191 10.91 8.29 -2.44
N TYR A 192 10.29 9.46 -2.27
CA TYR A 192 10.08 10.40 -3.37
C TYR A 192 11.02 11.61 -3.29
N ASP A 193 11.66 11.92 -4.42
CA ASP A 193 12.64 13.01 -4.57
C ASP A 193 12.02 14.34 -5.05
N PHE A 194 10.69 14.43 -5.26
CA PHE A 194 10.04 15.63 -5.81
C PHE A 194 8.64 15.91 -5.21
N PHE A 195 8.01 17.03 -5.57
CA PHE A 195 6.81 17.60 -4.94
C PHE A 195 5.51 16.82 -5.21
N GLY A 196 5.27 15.72 -4.50
CA GLY A 196 3.91 15.16 -4.42
C GLY A 196 3.01 16.09 -3.58
N ASP A 197 1.70 16.04 -3.79
CA ASP A 197 0.76 16.75 -2.92
C ASP A 197 0.82 16.16 -1.52
N LEU A 198 1.08 17.04 -0.56
CA LEU A 198 1.15 16.74 0.87
C LEU A 198 -0.15 16.10 1.39
N ARG A 199 -1.28 16.25 0.67
CA ARG A 199 -2.56 15.59 0.94
C ARG A 199 -2.49 14.07 0.90
N THR A 200 -1.55 13.48 0.17
CA THR A 200 -1.33 12.03 0.17
C THR A 200 -1.12 11.51 1.60
N VAL A 201 -0.29 12.21 2.37
CA VAL A 201 -0.01 11.86 3.77
C VAL A 201 -1.28 11.99 4.60
N ASP A 202 -2.03 13.07 4.42
CA ASP A 202 -3.25 13.34 5.17
C ASP A 202 -4.29 12.23 4.97
N THR A 203 -4.48 11.77 3.73
CA THR A 203 -5.43 10.71 3.43
C THR A 203 -5.01 9.37 4.00
N HIS A 204 -3.73 9.01 3.93
CA HIS A 204 -3.23 7.78 4.56
C HIS A 204 -3.33 7.83 6.08
N VAL A 205 -3.02 8.97 6.72
CA VAL A 205 -3.22 9.15 8.17
C VAL A 205 -4.69 9.01 8.54
N LYS A 206 -5.61 9.61 7.75
CA LYS A 206 -7.04 9.50 7.98
C LYS A 206 -7.50 8.03 7.94
N ARG A 207 -7.15 7.29 6.88
CA ARG A 207 -7.52 5.87 6.71
C ARG A 207 -6.90 4.98 7.78
N LEU A 208 -5.63 5.19 8.10
CA LEU A 208 -4.93 4.50 9.17
C LEU A 208 -5.64 4.70 10.52
N ARG A 209 -5.99 5.94 10.87
CA ARG A 209 -6.78 6.24 12.08
C ARG A 209 -8.15 5.58 12.04
N GLU A 210 -8.86 5.63 10.92
CA GLU A 210 -10.17 4.97 10.79
C GLU A 210 -10.07 3.45 11.02
N LYS A 211 -9.06 2.80 10.45
CA LYS A 211 -8.81 1.35 10.63
C LYS A 211 -8.43 1.00 12.06
N LEU A 212 -7.56 1.79 12.69
CA LEU A 212 -7.24 1.64 14.12
C LEU A 212 -8.48 1.87 14.98
N ASN A 213 -9.26 2.92 14.71
CA ASN A 213 -10.41 3.33 15.52
C ASN A 213 -11.56 2.30 15.47
N ARG A 214 -11.68 1.53 14.38
CA ARG A 214 -12.62 0.39 14.31
C ARG A 214 -12.31 -0.69 15.36
N VAL A 215 -11.07 -0.76 15.84
CA VAL A 215 -10.60 -1.76 16.79
C VAL A 215 -10.33 -1.16 18.18
N SER A 216 -9.59 -0.05 18.25
CA SER A 216 -9.30 0.69 19.47
C SER A 216 -9.20 2.19 19.21
N GLU A 217 -10.08 2.96 19.84
CA GLU A 217 -10.04 4.42 19.84
C GLU A 217 -8.73 4.94 20.46
N ASN A 218 -8.22 4.26 21.50
CA ASN A 218 -6.97 4.65 22.16
C ASN A 218 -5.75 4.44 21.26
N ALA A 219 -5.71 3.35 20.49
CA ALA A 219 -4.66 3.14 19.50
C ALA A 219 -4.71 4.21 18.38
N ALA A 220 -5.91 4.58 17.93
CA ALA A 220 -6.08 5.63 16.92
C ALA A 220 -5.62 7.01 17.42
N LYS A 221 -5.85 7.32 18.70
CA LYS A 221 -5.41 8.56 19.37
C LYS A 221 -3.89 8.70 19.47
N MET A 222 -3.12 7.60 19.37
CA MET A 222 -1.66 7.65 19.38
C MET A 222 -1.09 8.37 18.14
N ILE A 223 -1.83 8.44 17.03
CA ILE A 223 -1.41 9.24 15.88
C ILE A 223 -1.99 10.64 16.05
N VAL A 224 -1.15 11.64 16.26
CA VAL A 224 -1.57 13.01 16.61
C VAL A 224 -1.24 13.99 15.49
N THR A 225 -2.19 14.88 15.19
CA THR A 225 -1.99 15.99 14.25
C THR A 225 -1.38 17.17 14.99
N VAL A 226 -0.23 17.65 14.51
CA VAL A 226 0.36 18.92 14.94
C VAL A 226 -0.04 19.97 13.91
N TRP A 227 -1.05 20.78 14.26
CA TRP A 227 -1.65 21.77 13.34
C TRP A 227 -0.59 22.70 12.73
N GLY A 228 -0.62 22.82 11.40
CA GLY A 228 0.32 23.64 10.64
C GLY A 228 1.74 23.05 10.48
N VAL A 229 2.02 21.87 11.07
CA VAL A 229 3.35 21.23 11.01
C VAL A 229 3.28 19.87 10.33
N GLY A 230 2.51 18.92 10.87
CA GLY A 230 2.52 17.54 10.39
C GLY A 230 1.92 16.56 11.38
N TYR A 231 2.56 15.41 11.53
CA TYR A 231 2.06 14.31 12.34
C TYR A 231 3.14 13.78 13.28
N LYS A 232 2.72 13.21 14.40
CA LYS A 232 3.59 12.46 15.31
C LYS A 232 2.87 11.27 15.92
N PHE A 233 3.66 10.36 16.47
CA PHE A 233 3.18 9.31 17.35
C PHE A 233 3.35 9.75 18.80
N GLU A 234 2.28 9.74 19.60
CA GLU A 234 2.32 10.00 21.05
C GLU A 234 1.92 8.75 21.81
N VAL A 235 2.67 8.43 22.86
CA VAL A 235 2.28 7.39 23.81
C VAL A 235 1.49 8.07 24.92
N VAL A 236 0.16 7.88 24.90
CA VAL A 236 -0.69 8.35 26.00
C VAL A 236 -0.42 7.43 27.20
N ASN A 237 0.40 7.91 28.13
CA ASN A 237 0.56 7.27 29.43
C ASN A 237 -0.56 7.81 30.33
N GLU A 238 -1.46 6.94 30.78
CA GLU A 238 -2.38 7.24 31.89
C GLU A 238 -1.61 7.41 33.22
#